data_AF-A0A1V0UQI6-F1
#
_entry.id   AF-A0A1V0UQI6-F1
#
_cell.length_a   1.000
_cell.length_b   1.000
_cell.length_c   1.000
_cell.angle_alpha   90.00
_cell.angle_beta   90.00
_cell.angle_gamma   90.00
#
_symmetry.space_group_name_H-M   'P 1'
#
loop_
_entity.id
_entity.type
_entity.pdbx_description
1 polymer ?
#
loop_
_entity_poly.entity_id
_entity_poly.type
_entity_poly.pdbx_seq_one_letter_code
_entity_poly.pdbx_strand_id
1 'polypeptide(L)'
;MLPHPAKRERFANSSLEFIRKYGFDGVDIDWEYPGQPGDEKTNNKYRPEDKQNFTLLLAKVREKLDAASKADGRENDKYQLTIAAPAGPAAISTQDPGAYAKYLDHVNIMTYDYHGSWGIYQSSISRL
;
A
#
# COMPACT_ATOMS: atom_id res chain seq x y z
N MET A 1 -7.81 -8.75 -6.19
CA MET A 1 -8.10 -9.54 -4.97
C MET A 1 -9.18 -8.90 -4.09
N LEU A 2 -9.50 -7.61 -4.26
CA LEU A 2 -10.12 -6.80 -3.21
C LEU A 2 -11.52 -6.19 -3.45
N PRO A 3 -12.28 -6.45 -4.54
CA PRO A 3 -13.58 -5.78 -4.72
C PRO A 3 -14.59 -6.19 -3.64
N HIS A 4 -14.45 -7.39 -3.06
CA HIS A 4 -15.38 -7.91 -2.07
C HIS A 4 -14.93 -7.61 -0.63
N PRO A 5 -15.78 -7.04 0.25
CA PRO A 5 -15.46 -6.75 1.65
C PRO A 5 -14.83 -7.93 2.40
N ALA A 6 -15.41 -9.14 2.27
CA ALA A 6 -14.87 -10.36 2.87
C ALA A 6 -13.42 -10.71 2.45
N LYS A 7 -12.97 -10.29 1.25
CA LYS A 7 -11.58 -10.50 0.83
C LYS A 7 -10.63 -9.51 1.51
N ARG A 8 -11.06 -8.26 1.71
CA ARG A 8 -10.30 -7.24 2.47
C ARG A 8 -10.18 -7.65 3.94
N GLU A 9 -11.27 -8.14 4.52
CA GLU A 9 -11.31 -8.69 5.88
C GLU A 9 -10.30 -9.83 6.04
N ARG A 10 -10.31 -10.80 5.11
CA ARG A 10 -9.34 -11.91 5.13
C ARG A 10 -7.90 -11.43 5.01
N PHE A 11 -7.62 -10.48 4.10
CA PHE A 11 -6.27 -9.92 3.95
C PHE A 11 -5.81 -9.29 5.27
N ALA A 12 -6.61 -8.38 5.85
CA ALA A 12 -6.26 -7.68 7.08
C ALA A 12 -6.03 -8.65 8.26
N ASN A 13 -6.88 -9.68 8.41
CA ASN A 13 -6.69 -10.70 9.43
C ASN A 13 -5.39 -11.50 9.19
N SER A 14 -5.12 -11.93 7.96
CA SER A 14 -3.90 -12.67 7.64
C SER A 14 -2.62 -11.84 7.83
N SER A 15 -2.67 -10.53 7.56
CA SER A 15 -1.56 -9.62 7.83
C SER A 15 -1.30 -9.52 9.33
N LEU A 16 -2.35 -9.34 10.16
CA LEU A 16 -2.21 -9.30 11.61
C LEU A 16 -1.69 -10.63 12.18
N GLU A 17 -2.16 -11.76 11.68
CA GLU A 17 -1.65 -13.09 12.06
C GLU A 17 -0.15 -13.20 11.75
N PHE A 18 0.28 -12.74 10.57
CA PHE A 18 1.70 -12.75 10.18
C PHE A 18 2.53 -11.84 11.09
N ILE A 19 2.04 -10.62 11.34
CA ILE A 19 2.67 -9.65 12.26
C ILE A 19 2.92 -10.30 13.62
N ARG A 20 1.88 -10.88 14.22
CA ARG A 20 1.97 -11.52 15.55
C ARG A 20 2.84 -12.77 15.54
N LYS A 21 2.74 -13.59 14.49
CA LYS A 21 3.51 -14.85 14.37
C LYS A 21 5.02 -14.61 14.34
N TYR A 22 5.45 -13.55 13.67
CA TYR A 22 6.87 -13.27 13.44
C TYR A 22 7.41 -12.09 14.24
N GLY A 23 6.58 -11.43 15.05
CA GLY A 23 6.99 -10.34 15.92
C GLY A 23 7.31 -9.05 15.18
N PHE A 24 6.60 -8.76 14.07
CA PHE A 24 6.73 -7.46 13.39
C PHE A 24 5.97 -6.36 14.14
N ASP A 25 6.34 -5.12 13.86
CA ASP A 25 5.73 -3.92 14.44
C ASP A 25 4.64 -3.29 13.56
N GLY A 26 4.36 -3.89 12.41
CA GLY A 26 3.38 -3.37 11.48
C GLY A 26 3.42 -4.07 10.13
N VAL A 27 2.76 -3.46 9.15
CA VAL A 27 2.77 -3.91 7.75
C VAL A 27 2.95 -2.71 6.83
N ASP A 28 3.82 -2.86 5.84
CA ASP A 28 3.94 -1.98 4.69
C ASP A 28 3.23 -2.63 3.50
N ILE A 29 2.35 -1.88 2.82
CA ILE A 29 1.64 -2.36 1.64
C ILE A 29 2.23 -1.71 0.40
N ASP A 30 2.96 -2.51 -0.36
CA ASP A 30 3.49 -2.16 -1.66
C ASP A 30 2.63 -2.79 -2.76
N TRP A 31 1.66 -2.03 -3.29
CA TRP A 31 0.85 -2.44 -4.43
C TRP A 31 1.26 -1.60 -5.64
N GLU A 32 1.86 -2.26 -6.63
CA GLU A 32 2.29 -1.63 -7.89
C GLU A 32 1.45 -2.05 -9.11
N TYR A 33 0.45 -1.27 -9.54
CA TYR A 33 -0.14 -0.12 -8.86
C TYR A 33 -1.67 -0.24 -8.88
N PRO A 34 -2.42 0.32 -7.91
CA PRO A 34 -3.88 0.34 -7.99
C PRO A 34 -4.33 1.05 -9.27
N GLY A 35 -5.18 0.40 -10.05
CA GLY A 35 -5.89 1.01 -11.18
C GLY A 35 -5.10 1.12 -12.49
N GLN A 36 -3.85 0.67 -12.53
CA GLN A 36 -3.02 0.70 -13.73
C GLN A 36 -2.07 -0.51 -13.79
N PRO A 37 -1.51 -0.84 -14.96
CA PRO A 37 -0.44 -1.82 -15.03
C PRO A 37 0.78 -1.36 -14.21
N GLY A 38 1.42 -2.32 -13.52
CA GLY A 38 2.80 -2.17 -13.00
C GLY A 38 3.81 -2.58 -14.07
N ASP A 39 4.94 -3.17 -13.67
CA ASP A 39 5.88 -3.80 -14.60
C ASP A 39 5.17 -4.89 -15.42
N GLU A 40 5.28 -4.84 -16.75
CA GLU A 40 4.67 -5.78 -17.69
C GLU A 40 5.04 -7.25 -17.40
N LYS A 41 6.21 -7.50 -16.81
CA LYS A 41 6.69 -8.84 -16.43
C LYS A 41 5.92 -9.44 -15.25
N THR A 42 5.25 -8.62 -14.45
CA THR A 42 4.53 -9.08 -13.25
C THR A 42 3.16 -9.66 -13.56
N ASN A 43 2.58 -9.34 -14.73
CA ASN A 43 1.21 -9.69 -15.09
C ASN A 43 0.18 -9.32 -13.99
N ASN A 44 0.42 -8.19 -13.31
CA ASN A 44 -0.45 -7.69 -12.26
C ASN A 44 -1.84 -7.37 -12.81
N LYS A 45 -2.87 -7.92 -12.16
CA LYS A 45 -4.27 -7.61 -12.50
C LYS A 45 -4.66 -6.27 -11.92
N TYR A 46 -5.05 -5.34 -12.77
CA TYR A 46 -5.56 -4.02 -12.40
C TYR A 46 -6.99 -3.80 -12.90
N ARG A 47 -7.75 -2.95 -12.21
CA ARG A 47 -9.09 -2.50 -12.62
C ARG A 47 -9.33 -1.07 -12.15
N PRO A 48 -10.21 -0.28 -12.81
CA PRO A 48 -10.52 1.08 -12.36
C PRO A 48 -11.01 1.16 -10.90
N GLU A 49 -11.72 0.13 -10.42
CA GLU A 49 -12.22 0.09 -9.03
C GLU A 49 -11.11 -0.05 -7.99
N ASP A 50 -9.87 -0.40 -8.40
CA ASP A 50 -8.74 -0.53 -7.48
C ASP A 50 -8.42 0.81 -6.80
N LYS A 51 -8.74 1.96 -7.41
CA LYS A 51 -8.66 3.28 -6.76
C LYS A 51 -9.43 3.31 -5.43
N GLN A 52 -10.72 2.97 -5.49
CA GLN A 52 -11.59 2.93 -4.32
C GLN A 52 -11.24 1.75 -3.40
N ASN A 53 -10.94 0.59 -3.98
CA ASN A 53 -10.67 -0.64 -3.22
C ASN A 53 -9.37 -0.54 -2.42
N PHE A 54 -8.37 0.20 -2.90
CA PHE A 54 -7.14 0.43 -2.15
C PHE A 54 -7.40 1.27 -0.89
N THR A 55 -8.16 2.37 -1.01
CA THR A 55 -8.61 3.14 0.17
C THR A 55 -9.39 2.29 1.16
N LEU A 56 -10.32 1.45 0.68
CA LEU A 56 -11.10 0.55 1.53
C LEU A 56 -10.26 -0.57 2.16
N LEU A 57 -9.19 -1.01 1.49
CA LEU A 57 -8.23 -1.96 2.06
C LEU A 57 -7.47 -1.31 3.21
N LEU A 58 -6.88 -0.14 2.98
CA LEU A 58 -6.11 0.58 4.00
C LEU A 58 -6.97 0.90 5.23
N ALA A 59 -8.21 1.33 5.01
CA ALA A 59 -9.18 1.52 6.10
C ALA A 59 -9.39 0.25 6.93
N LYS A 60 -9.56 -0.90 6.27
CA LYS A 60 -9.82 -2.18 6.93
C LYS A 60 -8.58 -2.71 7.67
N VAL A 61 -7.39 -2.56 7.09
CA VAL A 61 -6.14 -2.95 7.76
C VAL A 61 -5.92 -2.07 9.00
N ARG A 62 -6.09 -0.75 8.87
CA ARG A 62 -5.98 0.18 10.01
C ARG A 62 -6.92 -0.18 11.15
N GLU A 63 -8.20 -0.43 10.84
CA GLU A 63 -9.21 -0.88 11.81
C GLU A 63 -8.74 -2.12 12.60
N LYS A 64 -8.19 -3.12 11.89
CA LYS A 64 -7.70 -4.36 12.53
C LYS A 64 -6.46 -4.14 13.37
N LEU A 65 -5.51 -3.34 12.90
CA LEU A 65 -4.29 -3.03 13.63
C LEU A 65 -4.57 -2.19 14.87
N ASP A 66 -5.51 -1.24 14.82
CA ASP A 66 -5.91 -0.45 15.98
C ASP A 66 -6.57 -1.31 17.07
N ALA A 67 -7.51 -2.17 16.67
CA ALA A 67 -8.15 -3.10 17.59
C ALA A 67 -7.13 -4.06 18.23
N ALA A 68 -6.19 -4.57 17.43
CA ALA A 68 -5.12 -5.43 17.90
C ALA A 68 -4.15 -4.71 18.85
N SER A 69 -3.73 -3.49 18.50
CA SER A 69 -2.83 -2.69 19.35
C SER A 69 -3.43 -2.47 20.73
N LYS A 70 -4.73 -2.17 20.79
CA LYS A 70 -5.45 -2.04 22.06
C LYS A 70 -5.52 -3.36 22.83
N ALA A 71 -5.85 -4.47 22.15
CA ALA A 71 -5.95 -5.79 22.78
C ALA A 71 -4.60 -6.30 23.31
N ASP A 72 -3.51 -5.93 22.63
CA ASP A 72 -2.15 -6.39 22.93
C ASP A 72 -1.40 -5.41 23.86
N GLY A 73 -2.07 -4.36 24.38
CA GLY A 73 -1.47 -3.39 25.31
C GLY A 73 -0.44 -2.45 24.68
N ARG A 74 -0.44 -2.30 23.35
CA ARG A 74 0.48 -1.47 22.57
C ARG A 74 0.02 0.00 22.47
N GLU A 75 -0.30 0.63 23.59
CA GLU A 75 -0.84 2.00 23.62
C GLU A 75 0.19 3.07 23.19
N ASN A 76 1.47 2.86 23.54
CA ASN A 76 2.57 3.78 23.23
C ASN A 76 3.35 3.40 21.96
N ASP A 77 3.01 2.27 21.34
CA ASP A 77 3.71 1.73 20.18
C ASP A 77 2.76 0.86 19.35
N LYS A 78 1.70 1.46 18.84
CA LYS A 78 0.68 0.77 18.04
C LYS A 78 1.29 0.12 16.79
N TYR A 79 0.67 -0.96 16.31
CA TYR A 79 1.06 -1.57 15.05
C TYR A 79 0.97 -0.56 13.90
N GLN A 80 2.05 -0.43 13.14
CA GLN A 80 2.16 0.54 12.05
C GLN A 80 1.49 0.04 10.76
N LEU A 81 0.91 0.97 10.01
CA LEU A 81 0.46 0.78 8.64
C LEU A 81 1.12 1.82 7.74
N THR A 82 1.89 1.36 6.77
CA THR A 82 2.61 2.20 5.81
C THR A 82 2.35 1.70 4.39
N ILE A 83 2.72 2.51 3.40
CA ILE A 83 2.72 2.09 1.99
C ILE A 83 4.02 2.55 1.31
N ALA A 84 4.45 1.80 0.31
CA ALA A 84 5.28 2.32 -0.77
C ALA A 84 4.37 2.99 -1.82
N ALA A 85 4.56 4.28 -2.06
CA ALA A 85 3.74 5.07 -2.98
C ALA A 85 4.55 5.52 -4.20
N PRO A 86 3.94 5.56 -5.40
CA PRO A 86 4.63 6.03 -6.59
C PRO A 86 4.92 7.54 -6.52
N ALA A 87 6.01 7.96 -7.17
CA ALA A 87 6.32 9.37 -7.41
C ALA A 87 5.82 9.89 -8.77
N GLY A 88 5.42 9.00 -9.70
CA GLY A 88 4.99 9.35 -11.05
C GLY A 88 3.52 9.78 -11.15
N PRO A 89 3.18 10.83 -11.94
CA PRO A 89 1.83 11.40 -11.99
C PRO A 89 0.78 10.42 -12.53
N ALA A 90 1.13 9.53 -13.46
CA ALA A 90 0.23 8.51 -13.99
C ALA A 90 -0.30 7.60 -12.87
N ALA A 91 0.62 7.08 -12.05
CA ALA A 91 0.33 6.19 -10.93
C ALA A 91 -0.39 6.87 -9.77
N ILE A 92 -0.08 8.14 -9.51
CA ILE A 92 -0.78 8.94 -8.51
C ILE A 92 -2.23 9.19 -8.95
N SER A 93 -2.48 9.41 -10.25
CA SER A 93 -3.83 9.74 -10.75
C SER A 93 -4.86 8.62 -10.57
N THR A 94 -4.41 7.36 -10.54
CA THR A 94 -5.25 6.18 -10.32
C THR A 94 -5.48 5.86 -8.85
N GLN A 95 -4.98 6.69 -7.94
CA GLN A 95 -5.12 6.56 -6.50
C GLN A 95 -5.85 7.78 -5.89
N ASP A 96 -6.15 7.72 -4.60
CA ASP A 96 -6.75 8.84 -3.85
C ASP A 96 -6.00 9.09 -2.53
N PRO A 97 -4.80 9.73 -2.60
CA PRO A 97 -4.00 10.01 -1.41
C PRO A 97 -4.74 10.81 -0.34
N GLY A 98 -5.60 11.75 -0.75
CA GLY A 98 -6.41 12.55 0.17
C GLY A 98 -7.40 11.70 0.98
N ALA A 99 -7.94 10.64 0.38
CA ALA A 99 -8.87 9.75 1.07
C ALA A 99 -8.18 8.75 2.01
N TYR A 100 -7.02 8.20 1.63
CA TYR A 100 -6.38 7.13 2.40
C TYR A 100 -5.27 7.57 3.37
N ALA A 101 -4.67 8.76 3.21
CA ALA A 101 -3.53 9.18 4.04
C ALA A 101 -3.82 9.14 5.54
N LYS A 102 -5.07 9.41 5.95
CA LYS A 102 -5.52 9.34 7.35
C LYS A 102 -5.42 7.95 8.00
N TYR A 103 -5.26 6.90 7.21
CA TYR A 103 -5.10 5.52 7.71
C TYR A 103 -3.64 5.13 7.90
N LEU A 104 -2.69 5.93 7.44
CA LEU A 104 -1.28 5.58 7.38
C LEU A 104 -0.49 6.31 8.47
N ASP A 105 0.53 5.65 9.00
CA ASP A 105 1.47 6.26 9.93
C ASP A 105 2.50 7.12 9.18
N HIS A 106 2.97 6.64 8.02
CA HIS A 106 3.73 7.42 7.05
C HIS A 106 3.65 6.79 5.65
N VAL A 107 4.14 7.52 4.65
CA VAL A 107 4.16 7.11 3.25
C VAL A 107 5.61 7.09 2.76
N ASN A 108 6.06 5.94 2.27
CA ASN A 108 7.37 5.77 1.66
C ASN A 108 7.26 6.07 0.16
N ILE A 109 7.54 7.32 -0.23
CA ILE A 109 7.47 7.70 -1.65
C ILE A 109 8.70 7.13 -2.38
N MET A 110 8.45 6.31 -3.41
CA MET A 110 9.47 5.69 -4.26
C MET A 110 10.07 6.73 -5.20
N THR A 111 10.95 7.58 -4.65
CA THR A 111 11.63 8.68 -5.36
C THR A 111 12.85 8.19 -6.16
N TYR A 112 12.67 7.07 -6.84
CA TYR A 112 13.64 6.38 -7.68
C TYR A 112 12.92 5.77 -8.90
N ASP A 113 13.69 5.14 -9.80
CA ASP A 113 13.23 4.58 -11.07
C ASP A 113 12.49 5.58 -11.99
N TYR A 114 12.86 6.86 -11.95
CA TYR A 114 12.35 7.86 -12.89
C TYR A 114 12.81 7.60 -14.33
N HIS A 115 14.03 7.06 -14.46
CA HIS A 115 14.69 6.78 -15.73
C HIS A 115 15.40 5.43 -15.65
N GLY A 116 15.54 4.76 -16.79
CA GLY A 116 16.27 3.49 -16.88
C GLY A 116 16.31 2.97 -18.31
N SER A 117 16.71 1.70 -18.46
CA SER A 117 16.97 1.08 -19.78
C SER A 117 15.75 1.00 -20.70
N TRP A 118 14.55 1.24 -20.19
CA TRP A 118 13.30 1.30 -20.95
C TRP A 118 13.07 2.64 -21.67
N GLY A 119 13.85 3.67 -21.34
CA GLY A 119 13.77 4.99 -21.99
C GLY A 119 14.88 5.21 -23.02
N ILE A 120 14.68 6.20 -23.90
CA ILE A 120 15.69 6.61 -24.90
C ILE A 120 16.65 7.70 -24.40
N TYR A 121 16.40 8.21 -23.19
CA TYR A 121 17.20 9.28 -22.58
C TYR A 121 17.99 8.74 -21.39
N GLN A 122 19.28 9.07 -21.36
CA GLN A 122 20.11 8.85 -20.19
C GLN A 122 19.92 10.02 -19.22
N SER A 123 19.35 9.73 -18.06
CA SER A 123 19.14 10.69 -16.98
C SER A 123 19.26 9.97 -15.64
N SER A 124 19.17 10.72 -14.54
CA SER A 124 19.30 10.18 -13.19
C SER A 124 18.12 9.29 -12.82
N ILE A 125 18.37 8.12 -12.22
CA ILE A 125 17.29 7.25 -11.76
C ILE A 125 16.47 7.86 -10.61
N SER A 126 16.97 8.89 -9.92
CA SER A 126 16.36 9.48 -8.72
C SER A 126 16.20 11.00 -8.79
N ARG A 127 16.36 11.61 -9.98
CA ARG A 127 15.98 13.00 -10.24
C ARG A 127 15.06 13.07 -11.45
N LEU A 128 14.05 13.93 -11.36
CA LEU A 128 13.17 14.33 -12.45
C LEU A 128 13.92 15.14 -13.52
#